data_AF-A0A3A1YZS8-F1
#
_entry.id   AF-A0A3A1YZS8-F1
#
_cell.length_a   1.000
_cell.length_b   1.000
_cell.length_c   1.000
_cell.angle_alpha   90.00
_cell.angle_beta   90.00
_cell.angle_gamma   90.00
#
_symmetry.space_group_name_H-M   'P 1'
#
loop_
_entity.id
_entity.type
_entity.pdbx_description
1 polymer ?
#
loop_
_entity_poly.entity_id
_entity_poly.type
_entity_poly.pdbx_seq_one_letter_code
_entity_poly.pdbx_strand_id
1 'polypeptide(L)' 'MIDLNRERHSIGVAVMRACEVLPDGWTVRLDLENGSGTVCLIDSDGDCIDLDLSLECFSDEINAAIERALRQEES' A
#
# COMPACT_ATOMS: atom_id res chain seq x y z
N MET A 1 -9.32 -18.71 4.74
CA MET A 1 -10.44 -17.86 5.22
C MET A 1 -9.81 -16.76 6.04
N ILE A 2 -9.92 -15.53 5.56
CA ILE A 2 -9.33 -14.35 6.20
C ILE A 2 -10.05 -14.10 7.52
N ASP A 3 -9.29 -13.94 8.60
CA ASP A 3 -9.83 -13.40 9.85
C ASP A 3 -10.02 -11.89 9.67
N LEU A 4 -11.28 -11.48 9.48
CA LEU A 4 -11.63 -10.09 9.20
C LEU A 4 -11.28 -9.12 10.34
N ASN A 5 -11.26 -9.57 11.60
CA ASN A 5 -10.88 -8.69 12.70
C ASN A 5 -9.38 -8.44 12.71
N ARG A 6 -8.60 -9.49 12.44
CA ARG A 6 -7.16 -9.36 12.23
C ARG A 6 -6.87 -8.47 11.03
N GLU A 7 -7.55 -8.68 9.91
CA GLU A 7 -7.32 -7.91 8.68
C GLU A 7 -7.60 -6.43 8.86
N ARG A 8 -8.73 -6.08 9.48
CA ARG A 8 -9.06 -4.67 9.79
C ARG A 8 -8.00 -4.00 10.66
N HIS A 9 -7.45 -4.73 11.63
CA HIS A 9 -6.35 -4.22 12.45
C HIS A 9 -5.06 -4.06 11.62
N SER A 10 -4.71 -5.05 10.79
CA SER A 10 -3.55 -5.01 9.91
C SER A 10 -3.58 -3.86 8.92
N ILE A 11 -4.75 -3.52 8.36
CA ILE A 11 -4.91 -2.35 7.48
C ILE A 11 -4.53 -1.07 8.22
N GLY A 12 -5.02 -0.89 9.45
CA GLY A 12 -4.68 0.29 10.26
C GLY A 12 -3.18 0.37 10.54
N VAL A 13 -2.54 -0.76 10.86
CA VAL A 13 -1.08 -0.84 11.06
C VAL A 13 -0.33 -0.48 9.77
N ALA A 14 -0.75 -1.01 8.62
CA ALA A 14 -0.09 -0.76 7.33
C ALA A 14 -0.20 0.72 6.90
N VAL A 15 -1.36 1.36 7.12
CA VAL A 15 -1.55 2.78 6.84
C VAL A 15 -0.65 3.65 7.72
N MET A 16 -0.59 3.37 9.03
CA MET A 16 0.31 4.10 9.94
C MET A 16 1.78 3.91 9.55
N ARG A 17 2.16 2.68 9.19
CA ARG A 17 3.51 2.38 8.70
C ARG A 17 3.86 3.20 7.47
N ALA A 18 2.95 3.35 6.50
CA ALA A 18 3.20 4.18 5.32
C ALA A 18 3.58 5.62 5.70
N CYS A 19 2.91 6.21 6.68
CA CYS A 19 3.23 7.55 7.18
C CYS A 19 4.59 7.64 7.88
N GLU A 20 5.11 6.52 8.40
CA GLU A 20 6.37 6.48 9.14
C GLU A 20 7.58 6.25 8.24
N VAL A 21 7.43 5.47 7.15
CA VAL A 21 8.59 4.93 6.42
C VAL A 21 8.61 5.23 4.92
N LEU A 22 7.56 5.82 4.33
CA LEU A 22 7.63 6.17 2.92
C LEU A 22 8.75 7.20 2.66
N PRO A 23 9.54 7.05 1.58
CA PRO A 23 10.53 8.05 1.23
C PRO A 23 9.89 9.40 0.84
N ASP A 24 10.66 10.48 0.91
CA ASP A 24 10.17 11.82 0.61
C ASP A 24 9.60 11.89 -0.82
N GLY A 25 8.42 12.50 -0.98
CA GLY A 25 7.73 12.63 -2.26
C GLY A 25 6.90 11.39 -2.66
N TRP A 26 7.14 10.22 -2.09
CA TRP A 26 6.36 9.01 -2.38
C TRP A 26 5.00 9.04 -1.69
N THR A 27 3.98 8.49 -2.34
CA THR A 27 2.62 8.42 -1.82
C THR A 27 1.98 7.07 -2.10
N VAL A 28 1.39 6.44 -1.08
CA VAL A 28 0.45 5.33 -1.26
C VAL A 28 -0.96 5.89 -1.32
N ARG A 29 -1.66 5.67 -2.44
CA ARG A 29 -3.08 6.03 -2.62
C ARG A 29 -3.95 4.79 -2.51
N LEU A 30 -5.02 4.90 -1.73
CA LEU A 30 -6.04 3.86 -1.60
C LEU A 30 -7.33 4.37 -2.27
N ASP A 31 -7.71 3.73 -3.37
CA ASP A 31 -8.96 4.02 -4.07
C ASP A 31 -9.99 2.96 -3.68
N LEU A 32 -11.15 3.38 -3.16
CA LEU A 32 -12.15 2.48 -2.58
C LEU A 32 -13.50 2.64 -3.28
N GLU A 33 -14.16 1.52 -3.57
CA GLU A 33 -15.51 1.47 -4.10
C GLU A 33 -16.34 0.37 -3.41
N ASN A 34 -17.61 0.25 -3.77
CA ASN A 34 -18.48 -0.74 -3.16
C ASN A 34 -18.03 -2.17 -3.51
N GLY A 35 -17.45 -2.87 -2.54
CA GLY A 35 -17.01 -4.26 -2.68
C GLY A 35 -15.60 -4.43 -3.25
N SER A 36 -14.86 -3.34 -3.45
CA SER A 36 -13.50 -3.37 -3.99
C SER A 36 -12.64 -2.23 -3.43
N GLY A 37 -11.34 -2.45 -3.38
CA GLY A 37 -10.34 -1.45 -3.04
C GLY A 37 -9.07 -1.73 -3.82
N THR A 38 -8.38 -0.67 -4.24
CA THR A 38 -7.15 -0.74 -5.03
C THR A 38 -6.07 0.08 -4.35
N VAL A 39 -4.85 -0.46 -4.30
CA VAL A 39 -3.66 0.24 -3.84
C VAL A 39 -2.86 0.72 -5.04
N CYS A 40 -2.61 2.02 -5.12
CA CYS A 40 -1.71 2.63 -6.09
C CYS A 40 -0.49 3.22 -5.38
N LEU A 41 0.68 3.07 -5.98
CA LEU A 41 1.89 3.77 -5.54
C LEU A 41 2.18 4.92 -6.49
N ILE A 42 2.50 6.08 -5.94
CA ILE A 42 2.91 7.27 -6.67
C ILE A 42 4.33 7.57 -6.22
N ASP A 43 5.26 7.71 -7.17
CA ASP A 43 6.65 8.05 -6.86
C ASP A 43 6.84 9.55 -6.58
N SER A 44 8.08 9.93 -6.29
CA SER A 44 8.48 11.31 -6.00
C SER A 44 8.24 12.30 -7.14
N ASP A 45 8.15 11.81 -8.38
CA ASP A 45 7.90 12.63 -9.56
C ASP A 45 6.39 12.79 -9.83
N GLY A 46 5.55 12.06 -9.09
CA GLY A 46 4.10 12.08 -9.21
C GLY A 46 3.57 11.03 -10.19
N ASP A 47 4.41 10.12 -10.68
CA ASP A 47 4.01 9.07 -11.60
C ASP A 47 3.36 7.89 -10.86
N CYS A 48 2.23 7.41 -11.39
CA CYS A 48 1.57 6.23 -10.85
C CYS A 48 2.31 4.96 -11.30
N ILE A 49 2.82 4.22 -10.32
CA ILE A 49 3.42 2.90 -10.52
C ILE A 49 2.31 1.86 -10.39
N ASP A 50 2.07 1.15 -11.49
CA ASP A 50 1.24 -0.05 -11.47
C ASP A 50 1.99 -1.18 -10.74
N LEU A 51 1.36 -1.73 -9.71
CA LEU A 51 1.95 -2.77 -8.88
C LEU A 51 1.46 -4.19 -9.25
N ASP A 52 0.43 -4.32 -10.11
CA ASP A 52 -0.23 -5.58 -10.47
C ASP A 52 -0.37 -6.54 -9.26
N LEU A 53 -0.94 -6.02 -8.17
CA LEU A 53 -1.14 -6.78 -6.94
C LEU A 53 -2.54 -7.39 -6.97
N SER A 54 -2.58 -8.70 -6.76
CA SER A 54 -3.82 -9.44 -6.50
C SER A 54 -3.61 -10.34 -5.28
N LEU A 55 -3.43 -9.69 -4.12
CA LEU A 55 -3.17 -10.41 -2.87
C LEU A 55 -4.47 -10.77 -2.17
N GLU A 56 -4.43 -11.80 -1.32
CA GLU A 56 -5.61 -12.25 -0.58
C GLU A 56 -6.09 -11.19 0.43
N CYS A 57 -5.17 -10.42 1.01
CA CYS A 57 -5.43 -9.43 2.05
C CYS A 57 -5.07 -8.01 1.58
N PHE A 58 -5.95 -7.04 1.84
CA PHE A 58 -5.73 -5.65 1.45
C PHE A 58 -4.57 -5.01 2.22
N SER A 59 -4.35 -5.39 3.48
CA SER A 59 -3.19 -4.92 4.24
C SER A 59 -1.87 -5.36 3.62
N ASP A 60 -1.85 -6.51 2.94
CA ASP A 60 -0.65 -7.01 2.28
C ASP A 60 -0.35 -6.21 1.01
N GLU A 61 -1.39 -5.76 0.30
CA GLU A 61 -1.21 -4.87 -0.87
C GLU A 61 -0.62 -3.51 -0.47
N ILE A 62 -1.09 -2.94 0.63
CA ILE A 62 -0.54 -1.69 1.19
C ILE A 62 0.93 -1.89 1.54
N ASN A 63 1.25 -2.99 2.25
CA ASN A 63 2.65 -3.27 2.61
C ASN A 63 3.52 -3.53 1.39
N ALA A 64 3.03 -4.22 0.36
CA ALA A 64 3.75 -4.45 -0.88
C ALA A 64 4.09 -3.13 -1.60
N ALA A 65 3.16 -2.16 -1.60
CA ALA A 65 3.42 -0.82 -2.12
C ALA A 65 4.53 -0.10 -1.33
N ILE A 66 4.49 -0.17 0.01
CA ILE A 66 5.53 0.39 0.88
C ILE A 66 6.90 -0.25 0.56
N GLU A 67 6.98 -1.59 0.50
CA GLU A 67 8.24 -2.29 0.18
C GLU A 67 8.74 -1.98 -1.24
N ARG A 68 7.83 -1.69 -2.17
CA ARG A 68 8.22 -1.29 -3.52
C ARG A 68 8.88 0.09 -3.50
N ALA A 69 8.31 1.06 -2.79
CA ALA A 69 8.86 2.41 -2.65
C ALA A 69 10.26 2.38 -2.02
N LEU A 70 10.39 1.68 -0.88
CA LEU A 70 11.66 1.57 -0.15
C LEU A 70 12.79 0.99 -1.02
N ARG A 71 12.50 -0.02 -1.85
CA ARG A 71 13.51 -0.63 -2.73
C ARG A 71 13.95 0.26 -3.90
N GLN A 72 13.11 1.21 -4.34
CA GLN A 72 13.50 2.12 -5.44
C GLN A 72 14.43 3.22 -4.98
N GLU A 73 14.26 3.70 -3.75
CA GLU A 73 15.14 4.73 -3.18
C GLU A 73 16.57 4.23 -2.92
N GLU A 74 16.75 2.92 -2.76
CA GLU A 74 18.05 2.29 -2.56
C GLU A 74 18.84 2.03 -3.86
N SER A 75 18.28 2.33 -5.04
CA SER A 75 18.85 2.03 -6.38
C SER A 75 19.40 3.27 -7.10
#